data_AF-A0AAW6RK09-F1
#
_entry.id   AF-A0AAW6RK09-F1
#
_cell.length_a   1.000
_cell.length_b   1.000
_cell.length_c   1.000
_cell.angle_alpha   90.00
_cell.angle_beta   90.00
_cell.angle_gamma   90.00
#
_symmetry.space_group_name_H-M   'P 1'
#
loop_
_entity.id
_entity.type
_entity.pdbx_description
1 polymer ?
#
loop_
_entity_poly.entity_id
_entity_poly.type
_entity_poly.pdbx_seq_one_letter_code
_entity_poly.pdbx_strand_id
1 'polypeptide(L)'
;PEGAPLTCSLTRAPQGMSLNGCTVQWTPTAAAANVPVALRVSDGQSYAEQSWQITVTAAAPTPTVTPTPTSSPSPTPTPTPSPTPTPTVIPTPTVTPTPTPPAVAPLAAQLHFSARYVAAGSATIVSVAATGGQPPYTLQSLHVDGTAHPVSAGSLQASLVSSVMGRHDVTAVLRDSRGATVTAQDWYAVTDPLDADEPVARISSPGDSADIVVADVTEPAAILGQATDSHFAEYELLISAAGQNQWSRLKRGNAPVAAGGELGRLHPQALANGLYDIALIVRDTAGKEASARISVAISGQQKAAPLRLAFEDLSFDIEGLPLQVVRTYDSLRRHEALDFGYGWSVQYQDVAIQTNGIVGRSWSAEQSGAGFGRKICIRPAGSRVVAVRLPGGRLEQFEARAEPECVTPIQWASNPSAHITWRPRGRGHSGASLEALGSWLDLRIVGGQLTDYGSGETYNPTQWKYTTREGVEFILDSSRGLAGGIQQIKDRQGNTVQFAADGIRHSGGWSLRFERDAQKRITRITGPGGVQRRYSYDAAGNLAAAIEPDGTQAAYGYEDASQPHALTRYSDPAGRLQLKA
;
A
#
# COMPACT_ATOMS: atom_id res chain seq x y z
N PRO A 1 36.08 -35.50 21.45
CA PRO A 1 36.52 -35.00 22.78
C PRO A 1 35.45 -35.27 23.82
N GLU A 2 35.81 -36.07 24.82
CA GLU A 2 34.95 -36.65 25.84
C GLU A 2 34.52 -35.61 26.87
N GLY A 3 33.29 -35.08 26.78
CA GLY A 3 32.54 -34.49 27.90
C GLY A 3 33.20 -33.38 28.74
N ALA A 4 34.33 -32.81 28.32
CA ALA A 4 35.04 -31.78 29.06
C ALA A 4 34.21 -30.48 29.07
N PRO A 5 34.09 -29.79 30.23
CA PRO A 5 33.31 -28.58 30.34
C PRO A 5 33.90 -27.49 29.44
N LEU A 6 33.08 -26.95 28.55
CA LEU A 6 33.47 -25.85 27.68
C LEU A 6 33.52 -24.54 28.47
N THR A 7 34.60 -23.79 28.27
CA THR A 7 34.82 -22.47 28.86
C THR A 7 34.80 -21.41 27.76
N CYS A 8 34.03 -20.34 27.99
CA CYS A 8 33.90 -19.22 27.07
C CYS A 8 34.64 -18.00 27.60
N SER A 9 35.40 -17.33 26.73
CA SER A 9 36.12 -16.09 27.07
C SER A 9 36.09 -15.10 25.92
N LEU A 10 36.02 -13.80 26.24
CA LEU A 10 36.15 -12.72 25.27
C LEU A 10 37.63 -12.40 25.07
N THR A 11 38.16 -12.65 23.87
CA THR A 11 39.55 -12.32 23.50
C THR A 11 39.67 -10.91 22.92
N ARG A 12 38.56 -10.34 22.46
CA ARG A 12 38.45 -8.93 22.06
C ARG A 12 37.04 -8.44 22.37
N ALA A 13 36.90 -7.34 23.11
CA ALA A 13 35.60 -6.79 23.45
C ALA A 13 35.67 -5.28 23.76
N PRO A 14 34.60 -4.52 23.50
CA PRO A 14 34.47 -3.13 23.94
C PRO A 14 34.33 -3.02 25.47
N GLN A 15 34.54 -1.80 25.98
CA GLN A 15 34.36 -1.51 27.40
C GLN A 15 32.93 -1.82 27.86
N GLY A 16 32.81 -2.52 28.99
CA GLY A 16 31.53 -2.90 29.60
C GLY A 16 30.87 -4.15 29.01
N MET A 17 31.47 -4.81 28.02
CA MET A 17 30.98 -6.09 27.51
C MET A 17 31.48 -7.25 28.39
N SER A 18 30.57 -8.12 28.81
CA SER A 18 30.85 -9.28 29.66
C SER A 18 30.15 -10.54 29.17
N LEU A 19 30.48 -11.69 29.78
CA LEU A 19 29.83 -12.98 29.51
C LEU A 19 28.94 -13.40 30.67
N ASN A 20 27.80 -13.98 30.34
CA ASN A 20 27.02 -14.84 31.24
C ASN A 20 26.97 -16.25 30.61
N GLY A 21 27.81 -17.16 31.11
CA GLY A 21 28.12 -18.41 30.41
C GLY A 21 28.82 -18.12 29.07
N CYS A 22 28.22 -18.56 27.96
CA CYS A 22 28.68 -18.26 26.60
C CYS A 22 27.85 -17.17 25.91
N THR A 23 26.95 -16.51 26.64
CA THR A 23 26.12 -15.42 26.12
C THR A 23 26.78 -14.08 26.41
N VAL A 24 26.95 -13.26 25.37
CA VAL A 24 27.50 -11.91 25.48
C VAL A 24 26.44 -10.95 26.00
N GLN A 25 26.78 -10.17 27.02
CA GLN A 25 25.95 -9.08 27.56
C GLN A 25 26.71 -7.76 27.42
N TRP A 26 26.07 -6.76 26.82
CA TRP A 26 26.67 -5.44 26.62
C TRP A 26 25.59 -4.37 26.43
N THR A 27 25.76 -3.22 27.09
CA THR A 27 24.96 -2.02 26.86
C THR A 27 25.90 -0.91 26.40
N PRO A 28 25.87 -0.48 25.13
CA PRO A 28 26.78 0.53 24.62
C PRO A 28 26.42 1.92 25.17
N THR A 29 27.43 2.69 25.59
CA THR A 29 27.26 4.02 26.19
C THR A 29 27.35 5.16 25.17
N ALA A 30 27.78 4.88 23.94
CA ALA A 30 27.86 5.84 22.84
C ALA A 30 27.72 5.14 21.48
N ALA A 31 27.31 5.89 20.47
CA ALA A 31 27.31 5.41 19.09
C ALA A 31 28.74 5.19 18.59
N ALA A 32 28.97 4.05 17.95
CA ALA A 32 30.25 3.66 17.39
C ALA A 32 30.04 2.67 16.24
N ALA A 33 30.67 2.91 15.10
CA ALA A 33 30.68 1.98 13.99
C ALA A 33 31.82 0.96 14.15
N ASN A 34 31.60 -0.28 13.73
CA ASN A 34 32.63 -1.33 13.63
C ASN A 34 33.36 -1.63 14.96
N VAL A 35 32.59 -2.01 15.98
CA VAL A 35 33.14 -2.45 17.28
C VAL A 35 33.53 -3.93 17.18
N PRO A 36 34.83 -4.28 17.23
CA PRO A 36 35.26 -5.66 17.05
C PRO A 36 35.04 -6.48 18.31
N VAL A 37 34.46 -7.67 18.15
CA VAL A 37 34.27 -8.65 19.22
C VAL A 37 34.83 -10.00 18.79
N ALA A 38 35.53 -10.68 19.68
CA ALA A 38 36.00 -12.05 19.48
C ALA A 38 35.70 -12.90 20.71
N LEU A 39 35.00 -14.01 20.50
CA LEU A 39 34.64 -15.00 21.51
C LEU A 39 35.41 -16.29 21.23
N ARG A 40 36.06 -16.81 22.27
CA ARG A 40 36.75 -18.09 22.26
C ARG A 40 35.99 -19.10 23.12
N VAL A 41 35.83 -20.31 22.60
CA VAL A 41 35.33 -21.48 23.34
C VAL A 41 36.45 -22.51 23.41
N SER A 42 36.76 -23.01 24.61
CA SER A 42 37.82 -23.99 24.82
C SER A 42 37.40 -25.10 25.77
N ASP A 43 37.88 -26.31 25.48
CA ASP A 43 37.76 -27.50 26.35
C ASP A 43 39.02 -27.72 27.22
N GLY A 44 39.95 -26.76 27.25
CA GLY A 44 41.22 -26.85 27.96
C GLY A 44 42.35 -27.55 27.20
N GLN A 45 42.09 -28.11 26.01
CA GLN A 45 43.11 -28.71 25.13
C GLN A 45 43.13 -28.06 23.74
N SER A 46 41.95 -27.70 23.25
CA SER A 46 41.71 -27.06 21.95
C SER A 46 40.83 -25.83 22.13
N TYR A 47 40.81 -24.93 21.14
CA TYR A 47 39.88 -23.82 21.13
C TYR A 47 39.38 -23.52 19.73
N ALA A 48 38.15 -22.99 19.66
CA ALA A 48 37.59 -22.35 18.48
C ALA A 48 37.33 -20.88 18.82
N GLU A 49 37.64 -19.98 17.89
CA GLU A 49 37.44 -18.54 18.06
C GLU A 49 36.62 -17.99 16.91
N GLN A 50 35.61 -17.19 17.24
CA GLN A 50 34.77 -16.50 16.27
C GLN A 50 34.83 -15.00 16.55
N SER A 51 34.99 -14.22 15.48
CA SER A 51 35.03 -12.77 15.55
C SER A 51 33.98 -12.12 14.66
N TRP A 52 33.36 -11.05 15.14
CA TRP A 52 32.37 -10.25 14.41
C TRP A 52 32.53 -8.76 14.73
N GLN A 53 31.82 -7.92 13.98
CA GLN A 53 31.76 -6.47 14.19
C GLN A 53 30.34 -6.08 14.61
N ILE A 54 30.21 -5.20 15.60
CA ILE A 54 28.93 -4.62 16.03
C ILE A 54 28.92 -3.15 15.64
N THR A 55 27.86 -2.71 14.96
CA THR A 55 27.62 -1.30 14.68
C THR A 55 26.56 -0.77 15.63
N VAL A 56 26.92 0.23 16.44
CA VAL A 56 26.04 0.93 17.37
C VAL A 56 25.70 2.29 16.80
N THR A 57 24.42 2.51 16.48
CA THR A 57 23.89 3.80 16.04
C THR A 57 23.21 4.53 17.18
N ALA A 58 23.30 5.86 17.20
CA ALA A 58 22.56 6.66 18.17
C ALA A 58 21.06 6.53 17.89
N ALA A 59 20.26 6.29 18.94
CA ALA A 59 18.82 6.43 18.84
C ALA A 59 18.49 7.89 18.49
N ALA A 60 17.59 8.10 17.52
CA ALA A 60 17.12 9.43 17.18
C ALA A 60 16.53 10.11 18.43
N PRO A 61 16.78 11.42 18.67
CA PRO A 61 16.24 12.09 19.84
C PRO A 61 14.71 11.99 19.82
N THR A 62 14.15 11.41 20.90
CA THR A 62 12.71 11.40 21.13
C THR A 62 12.22 12.86 21.20
N PRO A 63 11.14 13.24 20.51
CA PRO A 63 10.59 14.58 20.64
C PRO A 63 10.19 14.83 22.10
N THR A 64 10.86 15.78 22.74
CA THR A 64 10.54 16.20 24.10
C THR A 64 9.17 16.88 24.09
N VAL A 65 8.15 16.22 24.63
CA VAL A 65 6.85 16.84 24.86
C VAL A 65 7.01 17.80 26.04
N THR A 66 6.91 19.11 25.79
CA THR A 66 6.86 20.13 26.84
C THR A 66 5.58 19.91 27.67
N PRO A 67 5.67 19.65 28.99
CA PRO A 67 4.47 19.46 29.81
C PRO A 67 3.72 20.80 29.96
N THR A 68 2.47 20.81 29.52
CA THR A 68 1.48 21.86 29.81
C THR A 68 1.25 21.93 31.33
N PRO A 69 1.18 23.12 31.96
CA PRO A 69 1.14 23.26 33.41
C PRO A 69 -0.11 22.59 34.01
N THR A 70 0.15 21.71 34.98
CA THR A 70 -0.85 20.97 35.76
C THR A 70 -1.46 21.89 36.81
N SER A 71 -2.79 21.91 36.92
CA SER A 71 -3.50 22.65 37.96
C SER A 71 -3.25 22.03 39.35
N SER A 72 -3.09 22.95 40.31
CA SER A 72 -2.74 22.78 41.73
C SER A 72 -3.60 21.75 42.49
N PRO A 73 -3.03 21.00 43.46
CA PRO A 73 -3.77 20.04 44.27
C PRO A 73 -4.65 20.74 45.33
N SER A 74 -5.84 20.18 45.54
CA SER A 74 -6.76 20.50 46.64
C SER A 74 -6.36 19.72 47.91
N PRO A 75 -6.42 20.31 49.12
CA PRO A 75 -5.81 19.72 50.31
C PRO A 75 -6.59 18.55 50.91
N THR A 76 -5.83 17.61 51.44
CA THR A 76 -6.20 16.44 52.24
C THR A 76 -6.92 16.82 53.54
N PRO A 77 -8.00 16.13 53.93
CA PRO A 77 -8.40 16.04 55.33
C PRO A 77 -7.79 14.81 56.04
N THR A 78 -7.23 15.10 57.20
CA THR A 78 -6.62 14.26 58.26
C THR A 78 -7.58 13.19 58.82
N PRO A 79 -7.08 12.05 59.35
CA PRO A 79 -7.90 10.90 59.78
C PRO A 79 -8.71 11.13 61.07
N THR A 80 -9.90 10.54 61.13
CA THR A 80 -10.80 10.48 62.30
C THR A 80 -10.92 9.01 62.77
N PRO A 81 -10.98 8.72 64.08
CA PRO A 81 -10.60 7.42 64.65
C PRO A 81 -11.62 6.28 64.55
N SER A 82 -11.08 5.09 64.80
CA SER A 82 -11.65 3.73 64.94
C SER A 82 -13.04 3.63 65.60
N PRO A 83 -13.89 2.66 65.20
CA PRO A 83 -15.30 2.61 65.57
C PRO A 83 -15.55 2.07 66.98
N THR A 84 -16.55 2.62 67.64
CA THR A 84 -17.24 2.04 68.82
C THR A 84 -18.67 1.70 68.38
N PRO A 85 -19.24 0.55 68.78
CA PRO A 85 -20.36 -0.09 68.08
C PRO A 85 -21.68 0.66 68.24
N THR A 86 -22.39 0.86 67.13
CA THR A 86 -23.75 1.44 67.11
C THR A 86 -24.81 0.32 67.20
N PRO A 87 -25.86 0.50 68.02
CA PRO A 87 -26.96 -0.44 68.17
C PRO A 87 -27.85 -0.50 66.92
N THR A 88 -28.48 -1.66 66.72
CA THR A 88 -29.42 -1.99 65.65
C THR A 88 -30.58 -0.99 65.58
N VAL A 89 -30.79 -0.35 64.43
CA VAL A 89 -31.98 0.46 64.12
C VAL A 89 -32.63 -0.03 62.82
N ILE A 90 -33.96 -0.12 62.90
CA ILE A 90 -34.98 -0.58 61.96
C ILE A 90 -34.91 0.15 60.59
N PRO A 91 -35.20 -0.52 59.45
CA PRO A 91 -35.04 0.06 58.11
C PRO A 91 -36.00 1.23 57.84
N THR A 92 -35.42 2.36 57.42
CA THR A 92 -36.09 3.52 56.81
C THR A 92 -36.29 3.27 55.30
N PRO A 93 -37.40 3.69 54.67
CA PRO A 93 -37.69 3.41 53.26
C PRO A 93 -36.64 3.96 52.29
N THR A 94 -36.24 3.13 51.34
CA THR A 94 -35.33 3.44 50.25
C THR A 94 -35.91 4.55 49.36
N VAL A 95 -35.20 5.67 49.22
CA VAL A 95 -35.49 6.68 48.20
C VAL A 95 -34.94 6.17 46.87
N THR A 96 -35.82 5.88 45.91
CA THR A 96 -35.45 5.53 44.54
C THR A 96 -34.66 6.69 43.93
N PRO A 97 -33.44 6.48 43.39
CA PRO A 97 -32.73 7.54 42.68
C PRO A 97 -33.56 7.99 41.48
N THR A 98 -33.80 9.30 41.39
CA THR A 98 -34.40 9.93 40.21
C THR A 98 -33.55 9.57 38.98
N PRO A 99 -34.15 9.07 37.89
CA PRO A 99 -33.38 8.69 36.71
C PRO A 99 -32.61 9.90 36.17
N THR A 100 -31.29 9.75 35.98
CA THR A 100 -30.48 10.68 35.21
C THR A 100 -31.14 10.85 33.83
N PRO A 101 -31.45 12.08 33.38
CA PRO A 101 -32.02 12.29 32.06
C PRO A 101 -31.13 11.63 30.99
N PRO A 102 -31.71 10.95 29.99
CA PRO A 102 -30.92 10.36 28.92
C PRO A 102 -30.02 11.43 28.29
N ALA A 103 -28.73 11.10 28.12
CA ALA A 103 -27.77 11.99 27.49
C ALA A 103 -28.29 12.37 26.10
N VAL A 104 -28.49 13.66 25.87
CA VAL A 104 -28.91 14.19 24.56
C VAL A 104 -27.80 13.91 23.56
N ALA A 105 -28.10 13.16 22.50
CA ALA A 105 -27.17 12.87 21.42
C ALA A 105 -26.61 14.18 20.81
N PRO A 106 -25.36 14.21 20.31
CA PRO A 106 -24.78 15.41 19.70
C PRO A 106 -25.61 15.86 18.49
N LEU A 107 -25.70 17.18 18.28
CA LEU A 107 -26.39 17.76 17.14
C LEU A 107 -25.68 17.36 15.84
N ALA A 108 -26.45 16.82 14.89
CA ALA A 108 -26.02 16.51 13.54
C ALA A 108 -27.05 17.04 12.52
N ALA A 109 -26.59 17.34 11.31
CA ALA A 109 -27.44 17.82 10.23
C ALA A 109 -27.06 17.20 8.88
N GLN A 110 -28.06 16.99 8.02
CA GLN A 110 -27.91 16.51 6.65
C GLN A 110 -28.75 17.35 5.70
N LEU A 111 -28.24 17.58 4.49
CA LEU A 111 -28.97 18.26 3.42
C LEU A 111 -29.69 17.25 2.53
N HIS A 112 -30.91 17.56 2.13
CA HIS A 112 -31.69 16.80 1.16
C HIS A 112 -32.25 17.73 0.10
N PHE A 113 -32.04 17.38 -1.17
CA PHE A 113 -32.54 18.15 -2.31
C PHE A 113 -33.76 17.46 -2.92
N SER A 114 -34.78 18.23 -3.28
CA SER A 114 -35.92 17.72 -4.03
C SER A 114 -35.52 17.19 -5.41
N ALA A 115 -34.49 17.79 -6.01
CA ALA A 115 -33.85 17.32 -7.23
C ALA A 115 -32.34 17.60 -7.15
N ARG A 116 -31.52 16.57 -7.39
CA ARG A 116 -30.05 16.70 -7.45
C ARG A 116 -29.61 17.43 -8.73
N TYR A 117 -30.35 17.24 -9.81
CA TYR A 117 -30.11 17.82 -11.13
C TYR A 117 -31.34 18.62 -11.53
N VAL A 118 -31.15 19.88 -11.93
CA VAL A 118 -32.23 20.78 -12.38
C VAL A 118 -31.83 21.46 -13.68
N ALA A 119 -32.80 21.70 -14.56
CA ALA A 119 -32.53 22.48 -15.76
C ALA A 119 -32.21 23.94 -15.41
N ALA A 120 -31.49 24.63 -16.29
CA ALA A 120 -31.21 26.06 -16.21
C ALA A 120 -32.43 26.88 -15.77
N GLY A 121 -32.29 27.64 -14.67
CA GLY A 121 -33.37 28.51 -14.15
C GLY A 121 -34.52 27.78 -13.46
N SER A 122 -34.47 26.45 -13.34
CA SER A 122 -35.42 25.68 -12.53
C SER A 122 -35.02 25.70 -11.05
N ALA A 123 -36.02 25.56 -10.17
CA ALA A 123 -35.81 25.54 -8.72
C ALA A 123 -35.55 24.12 -8.20
N THR A 124 -34.63 23.98 -7.25
CA THR A 124 -34.54 22.82 -6.35
C THR A 124 -34.74 23.28 -4.90
N ILE A 125 -35.43 22.47 -4.09
CA ILE A 125 -35.62 22.76 -2.68
C ILE A 125 -34.55 22.00 -1.90
N VAL A 126 -33.73 22.73 -1.15
CA VAL A 126 -32.85 22.14 -0.14
C VAL A 126 -33.57 22.14 1.20
N SER A 127 -33.53 21.00 1.90
CA SER A 127 -34.08 20.82 3.24
C SER A 127 -33.02 20.30 4.20
N VAL A 128 -32.98 20.85 5.42
CA VAL A 128 -32.02 20.46 6.45
C VAL A 128 -32.70 19.53 7.44
N ALA A 129 -32.28 18.27 7.46
CA ALA A 129 -32.70 17.28 8.43
C ALA A 129 -31.76 17.34 9.66
N ALA A 130 -32.33 17.48 10.85
CA ALA A 130 -31.58 17.57 12.10
C ALA A 130 -31.79 16.31 12.96
N THR A 131 -30.72 15.81 13.57
CA THR A 131 -30.76 14.71 14.55
C THR A 131 -29.93 15.07 15.78
N GLY A 132 -30.29 14.52 16.95
CA GLY A 132 -29.69 14.90 18.23
C GLY A 132 -29.94 16.37 18.60
N GLY A 133 -29.18 16.92 19.55
CA GLY A 133 -29.35 18.30 20.02
C GLY A 133 -30.69 18.56 20.72
N GLN A 134 -31.03 19.84 20.93
CA GLN A 134 -32.31 20.25 21.51
C GLN A 134 -33.11 21.15 20.57
N PRO A 135 -34.33 20.76 20.16
CA PRO A 135 -35.21 21.64 19.39
C PRO A 135 -35.70 22.85 20.22
N PRO A 136 -36.26 23.90 19.60
CA PRO A 136 -36.37 24.09 18.14
C PRO A 136 -35.01 24.33 17.47
N TYR A 137 -34.90 23.90 16.21
CA TYR A 137 -33.73 24.15 15.39
C TYR A 137 -33.93 25.40 14.53
N THR A 138 -32.85 26.14 14.30
CA THR A 138 -32.84 27.31 13.43
C THR A 138 -31.73 27.18 12.40
N LEU A 139 -32.08 27.32 11.12
CA LEU A 139 -31.10 27.46 10.04
C LEU A 139 -30.49 28.87 10.12
N GLN A 140 -29.25 28.95 10.59
CA GLN A 140 -28.57 30.22 10.85
C GLN A 140 -28.06 30.88 9.58
N SER A 141 -27.54 30.08 8.65
CA SER A 141 -27.09 30.55 7.35
C SER A 141 -27.12 29.44 6.31
N LEU A 142 -27.33 29.82 5.06
CA LEU A 142 -27.18 28.97 3.89
C LEU A 142 -26.29 29.70 2.90
N HIS A 143 -25.30 29.03 2.33
CA HIS A 143 -24.46 29.56 1.27
C HIS A 143 -24.48 28.60 0.07
N VAL A 144 -24.50 29.13 -1.14
CA VAL A 144 -24.28 28.38 -2.39
C VAL A 144 -23.05 28.97 -3.06
N ASP A 145 -22.07 28.11 -3.36
CA ASP A 145 -20.75 28.49 -3.88
C ASP A 145 -20.07 29.61 -3.07
N GLY A 146 -20.24 29.55 -1.73
CA GLY A 146 -19.73 30.55 -0.80
C GLY A 146 -20.52 31.87 -0.75
N THR A 147 -21.52 32.07 -1.61
CA THR A 147 -22.39 33.25 -1.60
C THR A 147 -23.58 33.02 -0.66
N ALA A 148 -23.92 34.00 0.19
CA ALA A 148 -25.03 33.86 1.13
C ALA A 148 -26.39 33.81 0.41
N HIS A 149 -27.19 32.80 0.73
CA HIS A 149 -28.57 32.65 0.27
C HIS A 149 -29.55 32.99 1.40
N PRO A 150 -30.63 33.75 1.10
CA PRO A 150 -31.61 34.13 2.11
C PRO A 150 -32.35 32.89 2.63
N VAL A 151 -32.52 32.84 3.95
CA VAL A 151 -33.30 31.80 4.63
C VAL A 151 -34.49 32.44 5.35
N SER A 152 -35.67 31.87 5.19
CA SER A 152 -36.86 32.37 5.87
C SER A 152 -36.81 32.01 7.36
N ALA A 153 -37.11 32.97 8.22
CA ALA A 153 -37.16 32.75 9.66
C ALA A 153 -38.13 31.60 10.00
N GLY A 154 -37.66 30.61 10.77
CA GLY A 154 -38.43 29.43 11.15
C GLY A 154 -38.50 28.33 10.09
N SER A 155 -37.91 28.51 8.91
CA SER A 155 -37.81 27.47 7.88
C SER A 155 -36.47 26.72 7.96
N LEU A 156 -36.51 25.41 7.80
CA LEU A 156 -35.33 24.56 7.55
C LEU A 156 -35.18 24.21 6.06
N GLN A 157 -35.87 24.94 5.20
CA GLN A 157 -35.87 24.75 3.75
C GLN A 157 -35.60 26.07 3.02
N ALA A 158 -34.95 25.98 1.86
CA ALA A 158 -34.74 27.08 0.94
C ALA A 158 -34.92 26.62 -0.52
N SER A 159 -35.41 27.52 -1.36
CA SER A 159 -35.49 27.31 -2.81
C SER A 159 -34.24 27.88 -3.47
N LEU A 160 -33.56 27.06 -4.26
CA LEU A 160 -32.34 27.39 -4.96
C LEU A 160 -32.62 27.41 -6.47
N VAL A 161 -32.29 28.53 -7.12
CA VAL A 161 -32.42 28.72 -8.56
C VAL A 161 -31.08 29.24 -9.07
N SER A 162 -30.54 28.62 -10.11
CA SER A 162 -29.34 29.08 -10.78
C SER A 162 -29.50 28.91 -12.29
N SER A 163 -28.95 29.86 -13.05
CA SER A 163 -28.77 29.77 -14.50
C SER A 163 -27.33 29.51 -14.89
N VAL A 164 -26.43 29.43 -13.91
CA VAL A 164 -25.04 29.03 -14.12
C VAL A 164 -25.04 27.50 -14.22
N MET A 165 -24.46 26.95 -15.27
CA MET A 165 -24.39 25.50 -15.47
C MET A 165 -23.36 24.87 -14.54
N GLY A 166 -23.52 23.59 -14.26
CA GLY A 166 -22.57 22.81 -13.49
C GLY A 166 -22.98 22.62 -12.03
N ARG A 167 -22.04 22.11 -11.24
CA ARG A 167 -22.22 21.83 -9.82
C ARG A 167 -22.21 23.12 -8.98
N HIS A 168 -23.11 23.16 -8.01
CA HIS A 168 -23.25 24.20 -7.00
C HIS A 168 -23.16 23.59 -5.59
N ASP A 169 -22.14 23.99 -4.82
CA ASP A 169 -21.93 23.49 -3.47
C ASP A 169 -22.75 24.30 -2.46
N VAL A 170 -23.45 23.60 -1.57
CA VAL A 170 -24.36 24.18 -0.58
C VAL A 170 -23.83 23.92 0.82
N THR A 171 -23.62 24.98 1.60
CA THR A 171 -23.21 24.92 3.00
C THR A 171 -24.28 25.52 3.89
N ALA A 172 -24.80 24.75 4.84
CA ALA A 172 -25.79 25.18 5.82
C ALA A 172 -25.20 25.12 7.24
N VAL A 173 -25.52 26.12 8.06
CA VAL A 173 -25.21 26.11 9.50
C VAL A 173 -26.51 26.02 10.27
N LEU A 174 -26.70 24.92 10.99
CA LEU A 174 -27.86 24.67 11.82
C LEU A 174 -27.50 24.94 13.29
N ARG A 175 -28.42 25.56 14.04
CA ARG A 175 -28.29 25.83 15.48
C ARG A 175 -29.46 25.24 16.27
N ASP A 176 -29.17 24.67 17.43
CA ASP A 176 -30.17 24.15 18.38
C ASP A 176 -30.56 25.21 19.45
N SER A 177 -31.56 24.91 20.27
CA SER A 177 -32.08 25.85 21.28
C SER A 177 -31.11 26.14 22.43
N ARG A 178 -30.09 25.30 22.65
CA ARG A 178 -28.99 25.52 23.61
C ARG A 178 -27.82 26.25 22.98
N GLY A 179 -27.91 26.56 21.70
CA GLY A 179 -26.93 27.32 20.94
C GLY A 179 -25.80 26.48 20.33
N ALA A 180 -25.88 25.15 20.39
CA ALA A 180 -24.94 24.28 19.67
C ALA A 180 -25.15 24.43 18.16
N THR A 181 -24.06 24.48 17.39
CA THR A 181 -24.08 24.64 15.93
C THR A 181 -23.44 23.46 15.23
N VAL A 182 -23.96 23.09 14.07
CA VAL A 182 -23.36 22.10 13.16
C VAL A 182 -23.41 22.61 11.73
N THR A 183 -22.35 22.35 10.98
CA THR A 183 -22.27 22.66 9.54
C THR A 183 -22.59 21.40 8.75
N ALA A 184 -23.54 21.49 7.81
CA ALA A 184 -23.83 20.46 6.82
C ALA A 184 -23.46 20.97 5.43
N GLN A 185 -22.90 20.08 4.61
CA GLN A 185 -22.50 20.38 3.23
C GLN A 185 -22.99 19.29 2.31
N ASP A 186 -23.46 19.69 1.13
CA ASP A 186 -23.85 18.82 0.01
C ASP A 186 -23.96 19.71 -1.25
N TRP A 187 -24.46 19.21 -2.37
CA TRP A 187 -24.48 19.94 -3.64
C TRP A 187 -25.71 19.63 -4.51
N TYR A 188 -25.99 20.51 -5.46
CA TYR A 188 -26.90 20.25 -6.58
C TYR A 188 -26.23 20.68 -7.90
N ALA A 189 -26.76 20.25 -9.03
CA ALA A 189 -26.25 20.62 -10.34
C ALA A 189 -27.33 21.24 -11.21
N VAL A 190 -26.94 22.28 -11.95
CA VAL A 190 -27.73 22.82 -13.05
C VAL A 190 -27.25 22.20 -14.35
N THR A 191 -28.13 21.48 -15.05
CA THR A 191 -27.83 20.75 -16.28
C THR A 191 -28.44 21.43 -17.49
N ASP A 192 -27.79 21.29 -18.65
CA ASP A 192 -28.44 21.40 -19.95
C ASP A 192 -28.84 20.00 -20.42
N PRO A 193 -30.13 19.65 -20.49
CA PRO A 193 -30.57 18.33 -20.96
C PRO A 193 -30.26 18.07 -22.43
N LEU A 194 -29.82 19.08 -23.20
CA LEU A 194 -29.40 18.94 -24.59
C LEU A 194 -27.88 18.79 -24.75
N ASP A 195 -27.12 18.81 -23.65
CA ASP A 195 -25.68 18.69 -23.73
C ASP A 195 -25.25 17.37 -24.37
N ALA A 196 -24.59 17.46 -25.52
CA ALA A 196 -24.01 16.36 -26.27
C ALA A 196 -22.47 16.32 -26.15
N ASP A 197 -21.84 17.34 -25.58
CA ASP A 197 -20.39 17.42 -25.46
C ASP A 197 -19.87 16.34 -24.51
N GLU A 198 -18.71 15.76 -24.84
CA GLU A 198 -18.02 14.82 -23.95
C GLU A 198 -17.00 15.59 -23.10
N PRO A 199 -16.87 15.27 -21.80
CA PRO A 199 -15.85 15.89 -20.96
C PRO A 199 -14.44 15.61 -21.48
N VAL A 200 -13.50 16.49 -21.15
CA VAL A 200 -12.09 16.34 -21.50
C VAL A 200 -11.30 15.90 -20.29
N ALA A 201 -10.66 14.73 -20.40
CA ALA A 201 -9.70 14.20 -19.44
C ALA A 201 -8.32 14.07 -20.10
N ARG A 202 -7.30 14.72 -19.53
CA ARG A 202 -5.89 14.56 -19.96
C ARG A 202 -4.96 14.62 -18.77
N ILE A 203 -3.91 13.80 -18.76
CA ILE A 203 -2.78 13.93 -17.84
C ILE A 203 -1.56 14.29 -18.69
N SER A 204 -0.77 15.27 -18.27
CA SER A 204 0.42 15.75 -18.98
C SER A 204 1.71 15.71 -18.14
N SER A 205 1.60 15.42 -16.84
CA SER A 205 2.74 15.17 -15.95
C SER A 205 2.30 14.30 -14.76
N PRO A 206 3.16 13.43 -14.19
CA PRO A 206 4.57 13.18 -14.54
C PRO A 206 4.79 12.38 -15.83
N GLY A 207 3.77 11.68 -16.34
CA GLY A 207 3.72 11.12 -17.69
C GLY A 207 2.69 11.88 -18.55
N ASP A 208 2.54 11.48 -19.81
CA ASP A 208 1.50 12.02 -20.70
C ASP A 208 0.45 10.92 -20.96
N SER A 209 -0.84 11.23 -21.00
CA SER A 209 -1.88 10.25 -21.33
C SER A 209 -2.07 10.05 -22.84
N ALA A 210 -1.53 10.94 -23.67
CA ALA A 210 -1.48 10.79 -25.12
C ALA A 210 -0.31 9.88 -25.57
N ASP A 211 0.78 9.85 -24.80
CA ASP A 211 1.96 9.03 -25.07
C ASP A 211 2.17 8.01 -23.96
N ILE A 212 2.43 6.74 -24.26
CA ILE A 212 2.59 5.72 -23.22
C ILE A 212 3.99 5.85 -22.56
N VAL A 213 4.28 6.93 -21.86
CA VAL A 213 5.59 7.16 -21.23
C VAL A 213 5.50 6.89 -19.74
N VAL A 214 6.38 6.01 -19.24
CA VAL A 214 6.47 5.71 -17.81
C VAL A 214 7.44 6.68 -17.15
N ALA A 215 6.99 7.54 -16.25
CA ALA A 215 7.89 8.42 -15.51
C ALA A 215 8.44 7.75 -14.26
N ASP A 216 9.73 7.94 -13.95
CA ASP A 216 10.31 7.61 -12.65
C ASP A 216 9.99 8.73 -11.65
N VAL A 217 9.30 8.40 -10.56
CA VAL A 217 8.95 9.37 -9.50
C VAL A 217 9.58 8.95 -8.18
N THR A 218 10.58 9.73 -7.76
CA THR A 218 11.31 9.49 -6.51
C THR A 218 10.97 10.48 -5.41
N GLU A 219 10.45 11.65 -5.77
CA GLU A 219 10.08 12.75 -4.86
C GLU A 219 8.62 13.18 -5.08
N PRO A 220 7.99 13.88 -4.11
CA PRO A 220 6.64 14.42 -4.28
C PRO A 220 6.49 15.21 -5.59
N ALA A 221 5.51 14.83 -6.41
CA ALA A 221 5.32 15.39 -7.75
C ALA A 221 3.88 15.89 -7.94
N ALA A 222 3.73 17.00 -8.65
CA ALA A 222 2.42 17.47 -9.10
C ALA A 222 1.93 16.62 -10.27
N ILE A 223 0.65 16.26 -10.26
CA ILE A 223 -0.03 15.63 -11.38
C ILE A 223 -0.74 16.75 -12.13
N LEU A 224 -0.23 17.06 -13.33
CA LEU A 224 -0.73 18.15 -14.18
C LEU A 224 -1.58 17.57 -15.31
N GLY A 225 -2.55 18.34 -15.80
CA GLY A 225 -3.41 17.89 -16.89
C GLY A 225 -4.56 18.82 -17.22
N GLN A 226 -5.66 18.26 -17.71
CA GLN A 226 -6.89 18.94 -18.05
C GLN A 226 -8.08 18.11 -17.57
N ALA A 227 -9.03 18.77 -16.89
CA ALA A 227 -10.31 18.23 -16.50
C ALA A 227 -11.37 19.31 -16.73
N THR A 228 -11.96 19.35 -17.92
CA THR A 228 -12.87 20.43 -18.32
C THR A 228 -14.08 19.89 -19.02
N ASP A 229 -15.20 20.58 -18.81
CA ASP A 229 -16.43 20.40 -19.54
C ASP A 229 -17.26 21.69 -19.40
N SER A 230 -18.17 21.98 -20.32
CA SER A 230 -19.09 23.14 -20.23
C SER A 230 -20.13 22.96 -19.12
N HIS A 231 -20.45 21.71 -18.78
CA HIS A 231 -21.35 21.25 -17.71
C HIS A 231 -20.60 20.42 -16.66
N PHE A 232 -19.37 20.82 -16.35
CA PHE A 232 -18.48 20.13 -15.42
C PHE A 232 -19.13 19.84 -14.05
N ALA A 233 -19.09 18.58 -13.61
CA ALA A 233 -19.52 18.19 -12.28
C ALA A 233 -18.32 17.96 -11.35
N GLU A 234 -17.39 17.11 -11.77
CA GLU A 234 -16.24 16.72 -10.95
C GLU A 234 -15.15 16.00 -11.73
N TYR A 235 -13.98 15.90 -11.10
CA TYR A 235 -12.98 14.91 -11.47
C TYR A 235 -12.54 14.07 -10.26
N GLU A 236 -12.15 12.83 -10.52
CA GLU A 236 -11.48 11.96 -9.56
C GLU A 236 -10.12 11.52 -10.12
N LEU A 237 -9.11 11.61 -9.26
CA LEU A 237 -7.78 11.10 -9.52
C LEU A 237 -7.58 9.84 -8.69
N LEU A 238 -7.27 8.74 -9.36
CA LEU A 238 -7.16 7.40 -8.81
C LEU A 238 -5.77 6.84 -9.06
N ILE A 239 -5.32 5.95 -8.18
CA ILE A 239 -4.07 5.19 -8.32
C ILE A 239 -4.31 3.71 -8.04
N SER A 240 -3.67 2.85 -8.81
CA SER A 240 -3.65 1.40 -8.59
C SER A 240 -2.23 0.90 -8.84
N ALA A 241 -1.81 -0.15 -8.14
CA ALA A 241 -0.66 -0.93 -8.61
C ALA A 241 -0.93 -1.40 -10.05
N ALA A 242 0.10 -1.36 -10.89
CA ALA A 242 -0.09 -1.52 -12.33
C ALA A 242 -0.70 -2.88 -12.66
N GLY A 243 -1.74 -2.86 -13.51
CA GLY A 243 -2.47 -4.05 -13.94
C GLY A 243 -3.40 -4.71 -12.90
N GLN A 244 -3.48 -4.20 -11.67
CA GLN A 244 -4.32 -4.80 -10.61
C GLN A 244 -5.78 -4.31 -10.62
N ASN A 245 -6.04 -3.12 -11.18
CA ASN A 245 -7.35 -2.44 -11.14
C ASN A 245 -7.95 -2.30 -9.72
N GLN A 246 -7.09 -2.19 -8.70
CA GLN A 246 -7.47 -1.97 -7.30
C GLN A 246 -7.27 -0.48 -6.99
N TRP A 247 -8.26 0.33 -7.38
CA TRP A 247 -8.14 1.78 -7.38
C TRP A 247 -8.34 2.38 -5.99
N SER A 248 -7.39 3.21 -5.58
CA SER A 248 -7.48 4.10 -4.43
C SER A 248 -7.57 5.55 -4.90
N ARG A 249 -8.37 6.38 -4.23
CA ARG A 249 -8.51 7.79 -4.61
C ARG A 249 -7.35 8.62 -4.06
N LEU A 250 -6.66 9.33 -4.95
CA LEU A 250 -5.67 10.34 -4.61
C LEU A 250 -6.35 11.69 -4.31
N LYS A 251 -7.30 12.10 -5.15
CA LYS A 251 -8.00 13.38 -5.00
C LYS A 251 -9.36 13.37 -5.70
N ARG A 252 -10.27 14.20 -5.23
CA ARG A 252 -11.50 14.60 -5.92
C ARG A 252 -11.51 16.12 -6.04
N GLY A 253 -11.96 16.62 -7.18
CA GLY A 253 -12.15 18.05 -7.41
C GLY A 253 -13.52 18.33 -8.02
N ASN A 254 -14.06 19.49 -7.70
CA ASN A 254 -15.38 20.00 -8.11
C ASN A 254 -15.28 21.26 -8.98
N ALA A 255 -14.07 21.72 -9.28
CA ALA A 255 -13.81 22.83 -10.18
C ALA A 255 -13.06 22.35 -11.44
N PRO A 256 -13.37 22.91 -12.62
CA PRO A 256 -12.68 22.56 -13.85
C PRO A 256 -11.20 22.97 -13.78
N VAL A 257 -10.33 22.16 -14.37
CA VAL A 257 -8.88 22.36 -14.43
C VAL A 257 -8.48 22.53 -15.89
N ALA A 258 -8.10 23.75 -16.27
CA ALA A 258 -7.61 24.05 -17.61
C ALA A 258 -6.31 23.28 -17.93
N ALA A 259 -5.98 23.16 -19.22
CA ALA A 259 -4.81 22.42 -19.68
C ALA A 259 -3.51 22.87 -19.00
N GLY A 260 -2.78 21.91 -18.43
CA GLY A 260 -1.55 22.13 -17.67
C GLY A 260 -1.76 22.48 -16.20
N GLY A 261 -3.01 22.59 -15.74
CA GLY A 261 -3.35 22.85 -14.34
C GLY A 261 -3.10 21.65 -13.42
N GLU A 262 -2.99 21.90 -12.11
CA GLU A 262 -2.74 20.87 -11.10
C GLU A 262 -4.02 20.09 -10.76
N LEU A 263 -4.06 18.83 -11.18
CA LEU A 263 -5.13 17.88 -10.84
C LEU A 263 -4.94 17.33 -9.42
N GLY A 264 -3.70 17.12 -8.98
CA GLY A 264 -3.40 16.60 -7.65
C GLY A 264 -1.90 16.42 -7.41
N ARG A 265 -1.54 15.69 -6.35
CA ARG A 265 -0.15 15.41 -6.00
C ARG A 265 0.07 13.94 -5.73
N LEU A 266 1.23 13.45 -6.15
CA LEU A 266 1.71 12.11 -5.88
C LEU A 266 2.77 12.17 -4.78
N HIS A 267 2.58 11.39 -3.73
CA HIS A 267 3.50 11.31 -2.59
C HIS A 267 4.17 9.93 -2.55
N PRO A 268 5.30 9.74 -3.24
CA PRO A 268 5.94 8.42 -3.36
C PRO A 268 6.41 7.85 -2.02
N GLN A 269 6.58 8.69 -0.99
CA GLN A 269 6.99 8.29 0.35
C GLN A 269 5.93 7.47 1.09
N ALA A 270 4.65 7.60 0.69
CA ALA A 270 3.52 6.88 1.26
C ALA A 270 3.12 5.64 0.43
N LEU A 271 3.89 5.30 -0.60
CA LEU A 271 3.64 4.20 -1.50
C LEU A 271 4.83 3.23 -1.48
N ALA A 272 4.53 1.93 -1.58
CA ALA A 272 5.57 0.94 -1.85
C ALA A 272 6.27 1.26 -3.20
N ASN A 273 7.51 0.79 -3.35
CA ASN A 273 8.15 0.86 -4.67
C ASN A 273 7.44 -0.09 -5.63
N GLY A 274 7.34 0.28 -6.90
CA GLY A 274 6.59 -0.50 -7.88
C GLY A 274 6.13 0.33 -9.07
N LEU A 275 5.47 -0.33 -10.01
CA LEU A 275 4.80 0.28 -11.14
C LEU A 275 3.33 0.54 -10.75
N TYR A 276 2.83 1.73 -11.07
CA TYR A 276 1.49 2.18 -10.74
C TYR A 276 0.80 2.76 -11.96
N ASP A 277 -0.51 2.55 -12.05
CA ASP A 277 -1.40 3.24 -12.96
C ASP A 277 -2.09 4.39 -12.23
N ILE A 278 -2.11 5.56 -12.86
CA ILE A 278 -2.87 6.72 -12.39
C ILE A 278 -3.95 7.00 -13.42
N ALA A 279 -5.19 7.06 -12.96
CA ALA A 279 -6.35 7.37 -13.80
C ALA A 279 -6.99 8.68 -13.36
N LEU A 280 -7.36 9.49 -14.34
CA LEU A 280 -8.22 10.65 -14.19
C LEU A 280 -9.58 10.27 -14.78
N ILE A 281 -10.65 10.43 -14.01
CA ILE A 281 -12.03 10.33 -14.48
C ILE A 281 -12.64 11.71 -14.34
N VAL A 282 -13.24 12.23 -15.42
CA VAL A 282 -13.93 13.52 -15.46
C VAL A 282 -15.39 13.25 -15.79
N ARG A 283 -16.28 13.85 -15.01
CA ARG A 283 -17.73 13.70 -15.15
C ARG A 283 -18.37 15.05 -15.41
N ASP A 284 -19.30 15.08 -16.36
CA ASP A 284 -20.24 16.19 -16.51
C ASP A 284 -21.46 15.99 -15.59
N THR A 285 -22.36 16.97 -15.59
CA THR A 285 -23.60 16.92 -14.80
C THR A 285 -24.72 16.09 -15.46
N ALA A 286 -24.56 15.69 -16.73
CA ALA A 286 -25.43 14.76 -17.43
C ALA A 286 -25.05 13.27 -17.17
N GLY A 287 -23.91 13.02 -16.51
CA GLY A 287 -23.40 11.70 -16.18
C GLY A 287 -22.47 11.09 -17.24
N LYS A 288 -22.05 11.83 -18.27
CA LYS A 288 -21.03 11.34 -19.19
C LYS A 288 -19.67 11.39 -18.53
N GLU A 289 -18.82 10.45 -18.93
CA GLU A 289 -17.48 10.30 -18.38
C GLU A 289 -16.44 10.29 -19.50
N ALA A 290 -15.31 10.95 -19.23
CA ALA A 290 -14.08 10.80 -19.98
C ALA A 290 -12.96 10.38 -19.03
N SER A 291 -12.01 9.62 -19.55
CA SER A 291 -10.89 9.14 -18.74
C SER A 291 -9.55 9.27 -19.44
N ALA A 292 -8.53 9.51 -18.64
CA ALA A 292 -7.14 9.48 -19.05
C ALA A 292 -6.35 8.60 -18.08
N ARG A 293 -5.31 7.93 -18.59
CA ARG A 293 -4.46 7.06 -17.79
C ARG A 293 -3.00 7.24 -18.15
N ILE A 294 -2.14 7.22 -17.13
CA ILE A 294 -0.69 7.13 -17.26
C ILE A 294 -0.17 6.00 -16.38
N SER A 295 1.06 5.56 -16.61
CA SER A 295 1.77 4.68 -15.69
C SER A 295 3.04 5.36 -15.18
N VAL A 296 3.40 5.11 -13.91
CA VAL A 296 4.58 5.68 -13.25
C VAL A 296 5.33 4.60 -12.48
N ALA A 297 6.65 4.72 -12.39
CA ALA A 297 7.50 3.87 -11.58
C ALA A 297 7.92 4.61 -10.30
N ILE A 298 7.59 4.06 -9.14
CA ILE A 298 7.95 4.58 -7.82
C ILE A 298 9.18 3.83 -7.32
N SER A 299 10.32 4.53 -7.14
CA SER A 299 11.62 3.89 -6.82
C SER A 299 12.41 4.57 -5.69
N GLY A 300 11.88 5.63 -5.07
CA GLY A 300 12.53 6.38 -3.99
C GLY A 300 12.75 5.56 -2.71
N GLN A 301 13.92 5.68 -2.09
CA GLN A 301 14.29 4.94 -0.87
C GLN A 301 13.84 5.63 0.42
N GLN A 302 13.64 6.96 0.40
CA GLN A 302 13.13 7.70 1.54
C GLN A 302 11.61 7.55 1.59
N LYS A 303 11.14 6.52 2.30
CA LYS A 303 9.73 6.36 2.66
C LYS A 303 9.47 7.06 3.99
N ALA A 304 8.26 7.60 4.17
CA ALA A 304 7.85 8.10 5.48
C ALA A 304 7.92 6.91 6.44
N ALA A 305 8.81 6.96 7.44
CA ALA A 305 9.31 5.81 8.20
C ALA A 305 8.22 4.75 8.44
N PRO A 306 8.09 3.75 7.54
CA PRO A 306 6.96 2.85 7.61
C PRO A 306 7.21 1.90 8.77
N LEU A 307 6.18 1.61 9.55
CA LEU A 307 6.30 0.57 10.56
C LEU A 307 6.48 -0.75 9.83
N ARG A 308 7.67 -1.32 9.95
CA ARG A 308 8.03 -2.61 9.36
C ARG A 308 8.61 -3.52 10.44
N LEU A 309 7.99 -4.68 10.62
CA LEU A 309 8.43 -5.69 11.60
C LEU A 309 8.57 -7.03 10.88
N ALA A 310 9.72 -7.70 11.02
CA ALA A 310 9.97 -9.01 10.42
C ALA A 310 10.21 -10.06 11.52
N PHE A 311 9.63 -11.24 11.33
CA PHE A 311 9.70 -12.36 12.26
C PHE A 311 10.07 -13.62 11.48
N GLU A 312 11.20 -14.22 11.84
CA GLU A 312 11.53 -15.56 11.34
C GLU A 312 10.63 -16.58 12.04
N ASP A 313 9.81 -17.27 11.26
CA ASP A 313 8.85 -18.24 11.78
C ASP A 313 9.44 -19.65 11.79
N LEU A 314 10.03 -20.06 10.67
CA LEU A 314 10.80 -21.30 10.55
C LEU A 314 11.93 -21.09 9.56
N SER A 315 13.12 -21.58 9.88
CA SER A 315 14.28 -21.56 9.00
C SER A 315 15.02 -22.90 9.09
N PHE A 316 15.31 -23.47 7.92
CA PHE A 316 16.07 -24.70 7.78
C PHE A 316 17.19 -24.44 6.78
N ASP A 317 18.42 -24.42 7.29
CA ASP A 317 19.62 -24.34 6.48
C ASP A 317 19.77 -25.65 5.70
N ILE A 318 19.59 -25.55 4.40
CA ILE A 318 19.76 -26.63 3.44
C ILE A 318 20.85 -26.19 2.48
N GLU A 319 21.67 -27.15 2.03
CA GLU A 319 22.71 -26.90 1.05
C GLU A 319 22.15 -26.19 -0.19
N GLY A 320 22.75 -25.06 -0.57
CA GLY A 320 22.28 -24.21 -1.65
C GLY A 320 21.31 -23.13 -1.16
N LEU A 321 20.02 -23.43 -1.18
CA LEU A 321 18.96 -22.46 -0.88
C LEU A 321 18.22 -22.84 0.42
N PRO A 322 18.20 -21.96 1.45
CA PRO A 322 17.52 -22.26 2.69
C PRO A 322 16.00 -22.29 2.51
N LEU A 323 15.33 -23.18 3.25
CA LEU A 323 13.88 -23.16 3.40
C LEU A 323 13.52 -22.29 4.60
N GLN A 324 13.01 -21.10 4.33
CA GLN A 324 12.64 -20.13 5.35
C GLN A 324 11.27 -19.51 5.11
N VAL A 325 10.57 -19.25 6.21
CA VAL A 325 9.37 -18.42 6.26
C VAL A 325 9.64 -17.27 7.21
N VAL A 326 9.79 -16.09 6.63
CA VAL A 326 9.82 -14.83 7.37
C VAL A 326 8.50 -14.11 7.12
N ARG A 327 7.79 -13.81 8.21
CA ARG A 327 6.62 -12.93 8.20
C ARG A 327 7.02 -11.49 8.35
N THR A 328 6.46 -10.61 7.53
CA THR A 328 6.74 -9.18 7.59
C THR A 328 5.47 -8.37 7.63
N TYR A 329 5.29 -7.52 8.64
CA TYR A 329 4.33 -6.43 8.61
C TYR A 329 4.94 -5.24 7.89
N ASP A 330 4.18 -4.59 7.01
CA ASP A 330 4.54 -3.32 6.37
C ASP A 330 3.32 -2.38 6.32
N SER A 331 3.40 -1.26 7.03
CA SER A 331 2.30 -0.27 7.11
C SER A 331 1.92 0.35 5.75
N LEU A 332 2.83 0.35 4.77
CA LEU A 332 2.54 0.81 3.40
C LEU A 332 1.64 -0.18 2.65
N ARG A 333 1.66 -1.45 3.06
CA ARG A 333 0.90 -2.54 2.44
C ARG A 333 -0.32 -2.94 3.27
N ARG A 334 -0.68 -2.18 4.31
CA ARG A 334 -1.82 -2.51 5.22
C ARG A 334 -3.18 -2.66 4.54
N HIS A 335 -3.33 -2.17 3.31
CA HIS A 335 -4.54 -2.32 2.51
C HIS A 335 -4.54 -3.59 1.64
N GLU A 336 -3.40 -4.27 1.51
CA GLU A 336 -3.25 -5.53 0.77
C GLU A 336 -3.60 -6.72 1.68
N ALA A 337 -4.51 -7.58 1.23
CA ALA A 337 -4.78 -8.87 1.87
C ALA A 337 -3.71 -9.89 1.42
N LEU A 338 -2.80 -10.26 2.34
CA LEU A 338 -1.63 -11.09 2.06
C LEU A 338 -1.69 -12.44 2.82
N ASP A 339 -0.64 -13.26 2.72
CA ASP A 339 -0.66 -14.63 3.24
C ASP A 339 -0.88 -14.72 4.76
N PHE A 340 -0.61 -13.64 5.49
CA PHE A 340 -0.89 -13.54 6.93
C PHE A 340 -1.88 -12.42 7.25
N GLY A 341 -2.78 -12.09 6.33
CA GLY A 341 -3.78 -11.03 6.50
C GLY A 341 -3.27 -9.66 6.07
N TYR A 342 -4.04 -8.63 6.43
CA TYR A 342 -3.80 -7.27 5.93
C TYR A 342 -2.43 -6.73 6.36
N GLY A 343 -1.60 -6.33 5.38
CA GLY A 343 -0.25 -5.80 5.61
C GLY A 343 0.81 -6.81 6.05
N TRP A 344 0.48 -8.10 6.18
CA TRP A 344 1.42 -9.13 6.60
C TRP A 344 1.77 -10.09 5.46
N SER A 345 2.97 -9.94 4.90
CA SER A 345 3.51 -10.82 3.87
C SER A 345 4.28 -12.00 4.46
N VAL A 346 4.37 -13.07 3.67
CA VAL A 346 5.51 -14.00 3.73
C VAL A 346 6.61 -13.51 2.77
N GLN A 347 7.87 -13.74 3.10
CA GLN A 347 9.04 -13.19 2.38
C GLN A 347 8.98 -13.24 0.85
N TYR A 348 8.42 -14.31 0.28
CA TYR A 348 8.38 -14.50 -1.17
C TYR A 348 7.34 -13.58 -1.85
N GLN A 349 6.38 -13.03 -1.09
CA GLN A 349 5.44 -11.99 -1.54
C GLN A 349 6.06 -10.58 -1.49
N ASP A 350 7.32 -10.44 -1.10
CA ASP A 350 8.08 -9.20 -1.29
C ASP A 350 8.72 -9.14 -2.68
N VAL A 351 8.72 -10.25 -3.43
CA VAL A 351 9.06 -10.31 -4.86
C VAL A 351 7.80 -10.15 -5.69
N ALA A 352 7.77 -9.15 -6.56
CA ALA A 352 6.63 -8.92 -7.45
C ALA A 352 7.09 -8.52 -8.85
N ILE A 353 6.29 -8.88 -9.85
CA ILE A 353 6.48 -8.45 -11.23
C ILE A 353 5.22 -7.74 -11.72
N GLN A 354 5.40 -6.60 -12.39
CA GLN A 354 4.33 -5.75 -12.87
C GLN A 354 4.62 -5.30 -14.29
N THR A 355 3.58 -5.15 -15.12
CA THR A 355 3.68 -4.62 -16.49
C THR A 355 2.79 -3.39 -16.64
N ASN A 356 3.15 -2.41 -17.48
CA ASN A 356 2.26 -1.29 -17.81
C ASN A 356 1.30 -1.69 -18.96
N GLY A 357 0.33 -2.54 -18.63
CA GLY A 357 -0.68 -3.04 -19.56
C GLY A 357 -0.19 -4.22 -20.39
N ILE A 358 -0.86 -4.44 -21.53
CA ILE A 358 -0.57 -5.55 -22.46
C ILE A 358 0.64 -5.18 -23.31
N VAL A 359 1.69 -5.99 -23.22
CA VAL A 359 3.00 -5.74 -23.86
C VAL A 359 2.88 -5.55 -25.37
N GLY A 360 2.09 -6.38 -26.05
CA GLY A 360 1.92 -6.36 -27.50
C GLY A 360 1.00 -5.26 -28.04
N ARG A 361 0.38 -4.42 -27.20
CA ARG A 361 -0.45 -3.31 -27.70
C ARG A 361 0.38 -2.13 -28.17
N SER A 362 -0.18 -1.34 -29.09
CA SER A 362 0.38 -0.07 -29.62
C SER A 362 1.84 -0.21 -30.06
N TRP A 363 2.04 -0.89 -31.18
CA TRP A 363 3.33 -1.01 -31.88
C TRP A 363 3.20 -0.43 -33.29
N SER A 364 4.25 0.25 -33.75
CA SER A 364 4.34 0.82 -35.08
C SER A 364 5.34 0.05 -35.95
N ALA A 365 5.05 -0.02 -37.25
CA ALA A 365 5.97 -0.44 -38.30
C ALA A 365 6.39 0.80 -39.10
N GLU A 366 7.51 1.39 -38.76
CA GLU A 366 7.99 2.64 -39.36
C GLU A 366 8.96 2.34 -40.51
N GLN A 367 8.75 2.98 -41.65
CA GLN A 367 9.70 2.91 -42.76
C GLN A 367 10.74 4.01 -42.60
N SER A 368 12.01 3.65 -42.75
CA SER A 368 13.13 4.59 -42.77
C SER A 368 14.03 4.32 -43.99
N GLY A 369 14.71 5.36 -44.48
CA GLY A 369 15.57 5.28 -45.66
C GLY A 369 14.82 5.26 -47.00
N ALA A 370 15.56 5.11 -48.10
CA ALA A 370 15.05 5.12 -49.47
C ALA A 370 15.71 4.05 -50.35
N GLY A 371 15.05 3.67 -51.45
CA GLY A 371 15.57 2.69 -52.42
C GLY A 371 15.92 1.33 -51.78
N PHE A 372 17.06 0.75 -52.18
CA PHE A 372 17.57 -0.51 -51.62
C PHE A 372 17.99 -0.42 -50.14
N GLY A 373 18.14 0.79 -49.59
CA GLY A 373 18.46 1.03 -48.18
C GLY A 373 17.24 1.19 -47.27
N ARG A 374 16.02 1.00 -47.79
CA ARG A 374 14.79 1.07 -46.99
C ARG A 374 14.81 0.02 -45.88
N LYS A 375 14.38 0.40 -44.68
CA LYS A 375 14.20 -0.48 -43.53
C LYS A 375 12.80 -0.30 -42.96
N ILE A 376 12.23 -1.38 -42.46
CA ILE A 376 10.98 -1.40 -41.69
C ILE A 376 11.39 -1.67 -40.25
N CYS A 377 11.09 -0.73 -39.35
CA CYS A 377 11.43 -0.81 -37.94
C CYS A 377 10.19 -1.03 -37.10
N ILE A 378 10.24 -2.03 -36.22
CA ILE A 378 9.17 -2.38 -35.29
C ILE A 378 9.47 -1.75 -33.94
N ARG A 379 8.60 -0.85 -33.48
CA ARG A 379 8.79 -0.16 -32.20
C ARG A 379 7.50 -0.10 -31.39
N PRO A 380 7.57 -0.13 -30.05
CA PRO A 380 6.41 0.21 -29.25
C PRO A 380 6.12 1.72 -29.40
N ALA A 381 4.85 2.08 -29.49
CA ALA A 381 4.39 3.45 -29.35
C ALA A 381 4.42 3.82 -27.86
N GLY A 382 5.55 4.38 -27.43
CA GLY A 382 5.85 4.69 -26.03
C GLY A 382 6.66 3.60 -25.31
N SER A 383 6.75 3.70 -23.99
CA SER A 383 7.41 2.78 -23.07
C SER A 383 6.54 1.57 -22.74
N ARG A 384 7.04 0.37 -23.04
CA ARG A 384 6.50 -0.91 -22.54
C ARG A 384 7.43 -1.43 -21.46
N VAL A 385 7.07 -1.19 -20.20
CA VAL A 385 7.93 -1.43 -19.03
C VAL A 385 7.43 -2.62 -18.23
N VAL A 386 8.39 -3.45 -17.83
CA VAL A 386 8.21 -4.49 -16.83
C VAL A 386 9.07 -4.12 -15.63
N ALA A 387 8.47 -4.13 -14.44
CA ALA A 387 9.16 -3.82 -13.20
C ALA A 387 9.18 -5.04 -12.29
N VAL A 388 10.35 -5.38 -11.78
CA VAL A 388 10.57 -6.45 -10.80
C VAL A 388 10.94 -5.80 -9.47
N ARG A 389 10.04 -5.91 -8.49
CA ARG A 389 10.34 -5.56 -7.10
C ARG A 389 10.96 -6.76 -6.41
N LEU A 390 12.08 -6.52 -5.72
CA LEU A 390 12.83 -7.50 -4.95
C LEU A 390 12.65 -7.27 -3.44
N PRO A 391 13.09 -8.22 -2.58
CA PRO A 391 13.08 -8.02 -1.14
C PRO A 391 13.85 -6.75 -0.75
N GLY A 392 13.36 -6.05 0.27
CA GLY A 392 13.91 -4.75 0.66
C GLY A 392 13.42 -3.57 -0.19
N GLY A 393 12.55 -3.80 -1.18
CA GLY A 393 11.90 -2.73 -1.94
C GLY A 393 12.73 -2.20 -3.11
N ARG A 394 13.82 -2.88 -3.47
CA ARG A 394 14.59 -2.58 -4.69
C ARG A 394 13.70 -2.85 -5.92
N LEU A 395 13.72 -1.93 -6.88
CA LEU A 395 12.94 -2.02 -8.11
C LEU A 395 13.88 -2.07 -9.32
N GLU A 396 13.86 -3.16 -10.06
CA GLU A 396 14.54 -3.29 -11.36
C GLU A 396 13.52 -3.08 -12.48
N GLN A 397 13.89 -2.33 -13.51
CA GLN A 397 12.99 -2.01 -14.61
C GLN A 397 13.59 -2.43 -15.94
N PHE A 398 12.75 -2.94 -16.82
CA PHE A 398 13.10 -3.38 -18.15
C PHE A 398 12.13 -2.82 -19.17
N GLU A 399 12.62 -2.46 -20.36
CA GLU A 399 11.82 -1.94 -21.45
C GLU A 399 11.83 -2.89 -22.65
N ALA A 400 10.65 -3.17 -23.21
CA ALA A 400 10.50 -4.05 -24.36
C ALA A 400 11.12 -3.42 -25.63
N ARG A 401 11.85 -4.23 -26.39
CA ARG A 401 12.35 -3.90 -27.72
C ARG A 401 12.18 -5.09 -28.65
N ALA A 402 11.80 -4.83 -29.90
CA ALA A 402 11.85 -5.85 -30.93
C ALA A 402 13.30 -6.12 -31.33
N GLU A 403 13.62 -7.38 -31.57
CA GLU A 403 14.88 -7.80 -32.16
C GLU A 403 14.62 -8.79 -33.31
N PRO A 404 15.23 -8.59 -34.49
CA PRO A 404 15.89 -7.34 -34.91
C PRO A 404 14.87 -6.18 -34.94
N GLU A 405 15.28 -5.00 -34.45
CA GLU A 405 14.37 -3.83 -34.41
C GLU A 405 13.99 -3.38 -35.83
N CYS A 406 14.94 -3.45 -36.78
CA CYS A 406 14.72 -3.03 -38.16
C CYS A 406 15.13 -4.15 -39.13
N VAL A 407 14.26 -4.42 -40.10
CA VAL A 407 14.48 -5.40 -41.18
C VAL A 407 14.38 -4.74 -42.55
N THR A 408 15.02 -5.31 -43.56
CA THR A 408 14.86 -4.88 -44.96
C THR A 408 13.51 -5.32 -45.52
N PRO A 409 12.98 -4.67 -46.57
CA PRO A 409 11.76 -5.12 -47.25
C PRO A 409 11.82 -6.56 -47.76
N ILE A 410 13.01 -7.06 -48.13
CA ILE A 410 13.20 -8.45 -48.56
C ILE A 410 13.02 -9.40 -47.37
N GLN A 411 13.67 -9.12 -46.24
CA GLN A 411 13.47 -9.87 -44.99
C GLN A 411 12.02 -9.79 -44.50
N TRP A 412 11.35 -8.67 -44.76
CA TRP A 412 9.93 -8.48 -44.44
C TRP A 412 8.99 -9.27 -45.35
N ALA A 413 9.33 -9.41 -46.63
CA ALA A 413 8.56 -10.24 -47.56
C ALA A 413 8.78 -11.74 -47.32
N SER A 414 9.91 -12.13 -46.71
CA SER A 414 10.25 -13.52 -46.40
C SER A 414 9.75 -14.01 -45.03
N ASN A 415 8.68 -13.39 -44.49
CA ASN A 415 8.07 -13.74 -43.21
C ASN A 415 8.92 -13.40 -41.96
N PRO A 416 9.06 -12.12 -41.59
CA PRO A 416 9.89 -11.67 -40.47
C PRO A 416 9.20 -12.02 -39.15
N SER A 417 9.78 -12.92 -38.38
CA SER A 417 9.46 -13.02 -36.96
C SER A 417 10.30 -12.00 -36.19
N ALA A 418 9.65 -11.28 -35.27
CA ALA A 418 10.35 -10.52 -34.24
C ALA A 418 10.26 -11.28 -32.93
N HIS A 419 11.33 -11.25 -32.13
CA HIS A 419 11.24 -11.60 -30.71
C HIS A 419 11.41 -10.34 -29.86
N ILE A 420 10.96 -10.42 -28.62
CA ILE A 420 11.05 -9.30 -27.68
C ILE A 420 12.24 -9.49 -26.75
N THR A 421 13.11 -8.50 -26.72
CA THR A 421 14.17 -8.36 -25.73
C THR A 421 13.81 -7.31 -24.71
N TRP A 422 14.36 -7.48 -23.50
CA TRP A 422 14.07 -6.66 -22.33
C TRP A 422 15.31 -5.90 -21.94
N ARG A 423 15.38 -4.63 -22.32
CA ARG A 423 16.55 -3.79 -22.06
C ARG A 423 16.46 -3.17 -20.66
N PRO A 424 17.53 -3.24 -19.85
CA PRO A 424 17.61 -2.51 -18.60
C PRO A 424 17.21 -1.04 -18.73
N ARG A 425 16.43 -0.56 -17.78
CA ARG A 425 15.89 0.81 -17.74
C ARG A 425 16.20 1.47 -16.40
N GLY A 426 16.41 2.79 -16.43
CA GLY A 426 16.63 3.61 -15.23
C GLY A 426 18.08 3.63 -14.74
N ARG A 427 18.38 4.56 -13.83
CA ARG A 427 19.71 4.64 -13.18
C ARG A 427 19.80 3.60 -12.06
N GLY A 428 21.01 3.09 -11.79
CA GLY A 428 21.25 2.17 -10.66
C GLY A 428 20.83 0.72 -10.89
N HIS A 429 20.56 0.33 -12.14
CA HIS A 429 20.22 -1.05 -12.50
C HIS A 429 21.33 -2.04 -12.08
N SER A 430 20.93 -3.21 -11.59
CA SER A 430 21.83 -4.26 -11.05
C SER A 430 22.80 -4.86 -12.07
N GLY A 431 22.37 -4.90 -13.33
CA GLY A 431 22.95 -5.77 -14.37
C GLY A 431 22.27 -7.13 -14.49
N ALA A 432 21.11 -7.31 -13.83
CA ALA A 432 20.23 -8.45 -14.05
C ALA A 432 19.65 -8.48 -15.47
N SER A 433 19.08 -9.61 -15.86
CA SER A 433 18.35 -9.77 -17.12
C SER A 433 16.92 -10.24 -16.86
N LEU A 434 16.07 -9.99 -17.84
CA LEU A 434 14.69 -10.45 -17.84
C LEU A 434 14.40 -11.13 -19.18
N GLU A 435 13.67 -12.25 -19.11
CA GLU A 435 13.19 -13.00 -20.26
C GLU A 435 11.72 -13.34 -20.03
N ALA A 436 10.89 -13.24 -21.07
CA ALA A 436 9.54 -13.79 -21.03
C ALA A 436 9.63 -15.30 -21.29
N LEU A 437 8.90 -16.11 -20.53
CA LEU A 437 8.85 -17.56 -20.72
C LEU A 437 7.65 -17.94 -21.58
N GLY A 438 7.79 -19.04 -22.33
CA GLY A 438 6.76 -19.49 -23.27
C GLY A 438 6.61 -18.59 -24.51
N SER A 439 7.55 -17.68 -24.76
CA SER A 439 7.45 -16.63 -25.79
C SER A 439 8.24 -16.90 -27.07
N TRP A 440 8.56 -18.16 -27.39
CA TRP A 440 9.10 -18.52 -28.72
C TRP A 440 7.96 -18.54 -29.74
N LEU A 441 7.46 -17.35 -30.05
CA LEU A 441 6.29 -17.12 -30.88
C LEU A 441 6.72 -16.42 -32.17
N ASP A 442 6.02 -16.69 -33.27
CA ASP A 442 6.15 -15.94 -34.51
C ASP A 442 5.35 -14.64 -34.36
N LEU A 443 5.96 -13.60 -33.78
CA LEU A 443 5.29 -12.33 -33.53
C LEU A 443 5.27 -11.45 -34.78
N ARG A 444 4.08 -10.94 -35.11
CA ARG A 444 3.83 -10.08 -36.28
C ARG A 444 3.03 -8.86 -35.89
N ILE A 445 3.19 -7.76 -36.64
CA ILE A 445 2.36 -6.57 -36.45
C ILE A 445 1.04 -6.73 -37.21
N VAL A 446 -0.08 -6.74 -36.50
CA VAL A 446 -1.43 -6.73 -37.06
C VAL A 446 -2.23 -5.63 -36.38
N GLY A 447 -2.77 -4.69 -37.16
CA GLY A 447 -3.60 -3.59 -36.62
C GLY A 447 -2.90 -2.73 -35.56
N GLY A 448 -1.58 -2.54 -35.66
CA GLY A 448 -0.79 -1.78 -34.68
C GLY A 448 -0.53 -2.53 -33.37
N GLN A 449 -0.59 -3.86 -33.38
CA GLN A 449 -0.31 -4.72 -32.23
C GLN A 449 0.67 -5.82 -32.63
N LEU A 450 1.54 -6.24 -31.70
CA LEU A 450 2.26 -7.50 -31.83
C LEU A 450 1.30 -8.64 -31.51
N THR A 451 1.05 -9.47 -32.50
CA THR A 451 0.17 -10.63 -32.47
C THR A 451 1.00 -11.87 -32.68
N ASP A 452 0.79 -12.88 -31.85
CA ASP A 452 1.34 -14.21 -32.09
C ASP A 452 0.61 -14.87 -33.26
N TYR A 453 1.35 -15.23 -34.31
CA TYR A 453 0.78 -15.82 -35.51
C TYR A 453 0.16 -17.20 -35.27
N GLY A 454 0.66 -17.95 -34.29
CA GLY A 454 0.12 -19.29 -33.97
C GLY A 454 -1.26 -19.23 -33.33
N SER A 455 -1.44 -18.33 -32.35
CA SER A 455 -2.70 -18.19 -31.59
C SER A 455 -3.65 -17.12 -32.14
N GLY A 456 -3.13 -16.12 -32.86
CA GLY A 456 -3.87 -14.92 -33.25
C GLY A 456 -4.08 -13.92 -32.09
N GLU A 457 -3.53 -14.18 -30.90
CA GLU A 457 -3.70 -13.33 -29.74
C GLU A 457 -2.64 -12.22 -29.67
N THR A 458 -3.00 -11.07 -29.09
CA THR A 458 -2.03 -10.03 -28.79
C THR A 458 -1.00 -10.55 -27.79
N TYR A 459 0.28 -10.36 -28.09
CA TYR A 459 1.38 -10.80 -27.24
C TYR A 459 1.28 -10.25 -25.82
N ASN A 460 1.11 -11.14 -24.84
CA ASN A 460 0.96 -10.77 -23.43
C ASN A 460 1.54 -11.85 -22.49
N PRO A 461 2.87 -11.94 -22.35
CA PRO A 461 3.49 -12.95 -21.51
C PRO A 461 3.12 -12.76 -20.03
N THR A 462 2.81 -13.88 -19.36
CA THR A 462 2.53 -13.91 -17.92
C THR A 462 3.64 -14.54 -17.11
N GLN A 463 4.45 -15.42 -17.72
CA GLN A 463 5.60 -16.05 -17.07
C GLN A 463 6.91 -15.37 -17.47
N TRP A 464 7.80 -15.24 -16.50
CA TRP A 464 9.02 -14.46 -16.62
C TRP A 464 10.18 -15.15 -15.92
N LYS A 465 11.37 -15.07 -16.49
CA LYS A 465 12.62 -15.44 -15.84
C LYS A 465 13.42 -14.18 -15.59
N TYR A 466 13.64 -13.86 -14.33
CA TYR A 466 14.54 -12.80 -13.89
C TYR A 466 15.85 -13.42 -13.40
N THR A 467 16.97 -13.04 -14.00
CA THR A 467 18.29 -13.56 -13.62
C THR A 467 19.13 -12.44 -13.05
N THR A 468 19.51 -12.56 -11.78
CA THR A 468 20.42 -11.61 -11.12
C THR A 468 21.78 -11.57 -11.81
N ARG A 469 22.56 -10.51 -11.57
CA ARG A 469 23.95 -10.42 -12.07
C ARG A 469 24.81 -11.58 -11.58
N GLU A 470 24.51 -12.07 -10.38
CA GLU A 470 25.20 -13.16 -9.72
C GLU A 470 24.82 -14.54 -10.30
N GLY A 471 23.77 -14.63 -11.11
CA GLY A 471 23.32 -15.87 -11.78
C GLY A 471 22.24 -16.65 -11.05
N VAL A 472 21.63 -16.09 -10.00
CA VAL A 472 20.41 -16.65 -9.39
C VAL A 472 19.21 -16.33 -10.27
N GLU A 473 18.42 -17.36 -10.60
CA GLU A 473 17.25 -17.27 -11.47
C GLU A 473 15.96 -17.29 -10.64
N PHE A 474 15.00 -16.45 -11.02
CA PHE A 474 13.67 -16.35 -10.43
C PHE A 474 12.65 -16.59 -11.54
N ILE A 475 11.75 -17.56 -11.34
CA ILE A 475 10.59 -17.76 -12.21
C ILE A 475 9.43 -17.01 -11.58
N LEU A 476 8.90 -16.01 -12.30
CA LEU A 476 7.84 -15.12 -11.86
C LEU A 476 6.61 -15.25 -12.76
N ASP A 477 5.45 -14.96 -12.20
CA ASP A 477 4.13 -15.05 -12.82
C ASP A 477 3.33 -13.78 -12.50
N SER A 478 3.19 -12.90 -13.49
CA SER A 478 2.47 -11.64 -13.35
C SER A 478 0.97 -11.80 -13.21
N SER A 479 0.41 -12.97 -13.55
CA SER A 479 -1.02 -13.25 -13.39
C SER A 479 -1.44 -13.44 -11.93
N ARG A 480 -0.49 -13.73 -11.03
CA ARG A 480 -0.71 -13.90 -9.58
C ARG A 480 -0.76 -12.60 -8.80
N GLY A 481 -0.56 -11.45 -9.46
CA GLY A 481 -0.58 -10.12 -8.86
C GLY A 481 0.53 -9.88 -7.83
N LEU A 482 0.30 -8.97 -6.87
CA LEU A 482 1.29 -8.57 -5.85
C LEU A 482 1.50 -9.62 -4.74
N ALA A 483 0.68 -10.68 -4.69
CA ALA A 483 0.61 -11.64 -3.59
C ALA A 483 1.51 -12.88 -3.77
N GLY A 484 2.66 -12.75 -4.45
CA GLY A 484 3.60 -13.87 -4.63
C GLY A 484 3.72 -14.29 -6.08
N GLY A 485 4.23 -13.37 -6.90
CA GLY A 485 4.54 -13.63 -8.30
C GLY A 485 5.62 -14.70 -8.46
N ILE A 486 6.39 -15.04 -7.44
CA ILE A 486 7.45 -16.04 -7.55
C ILE A 486 6.91 -17.48 -7.51
N GLN A 487 7.37 -18.28 -8.47
CA GLN A 487 7.09 -19.71 -8.58
C GLN A 487 8.31 -20.56 -8.23
N GLN A 488 9.51 -20.08 -8.56
CA GLN A 488 10.75 -20.82 -8.31
C GLN A 488 11.95 -19.87 -8.16
N ILE A 489 12.90 -20.24 -7.30
CA ILE A 489 14.28 -19.73 -7.28
C ILE A 489 15.21 -20.87 -7.68
N LYS A 490 16.24 -20.57 -8.46
CA LYS A 490 17.33 -21.50 -8.76
C LYS A 490 18.68 -20.82 -8.55
N ASP A 491 19.54 -21.45 -7.77
CA ASP A 491 20.90 -20.97 -7.55
C ASP A 491 21.83 -21.39 -8.71
N ARG A 492 23.11 -21.00 -8.61
CA ARG A 492 24.12 -21.31 -9.64
C ARG A 492 24.52 -22.77 -9.69
N GLN A 493 24.34 -23.49 -8.58
CA GLN A 493 24.64 -24.91 -8.43
C GLN A 493 23.50 -25.78 -8.98
N GLY A 494 22.34 -25.17 -9.29
CA GLY A 494 21.16 -25.84 -9.82
C GLY A 494 20.17 -26.30 -8.75
N ASN A 495 20.39 -25.96 -7.48
CA ASN A 495 19.40 -26.19 -6.44
C ASN A 495 18.21 -25.29 -6.67
N THR A 496 17.01 -25.80 -6.39
CA THR A 496 15.77 -25.06 -6.62
C THR A 496 14.90 -25.03 -5.38
N VAL A 497 14.21 -23.90 -5.20
CA VAL A 497 13.11 -23.74 -4.25
C VAL A 497 11.87 -23.38 -5.04
N GLN A 498 10.82 -24.18 -4.92
CA GLN A 498 9.52 -23.96 -5.56
C GLN A 498 8.51 -23.44 -4.53
N PHE A 499 7.68 -22.49 -4.96
CA PHE A 499 6.68 -21.83 -4.12
C PHE A 499 5.28 -22.12 -4.66
N ALA A 500 4.43 -22.65 -3.79
CA ALA A 500 3.05 -23.00 -4.10
C ALA A 500 2.12 -22.60 -2.95
N ALA A 501 0.81 -22.62 -3.21
CA ALA A 501 -0.19 -22.26 -2.20
C ALA A 501 -0.12 -23.19 -0.97
N ASP A 502 0.23 -24.46 -1.16
CA ASP A 502 0.33 -25.48 -0.12
C ASP A 502 1.71 -25.56 0.55
N GLY A 503 2.70 -24.77 0.13
CA GLY A 503 4.02 -24.82 0.74
C GLY A 503 5.20 -24.39 -0.13
N ILE A 504 6.39 -24.64 0.41
CA ILE A 504 7.69 -24.41 -0.22
C ILE A 504 8.44 -25.73 -0.31
N ARG A 505 9.05 -26.03 -1.47
CA ARG A 505 9.72 -27.32 -1.73
C ARG A 505 11.14 -27.09 -2.24
N HIS A 506 12.13 -27.76 -1.64
CA HIS A 506 13.53 -27.72 -2.08
C HIS A 506 13.85 -28.94 -2.96
N SER A 507 14.73 -28.79 -3.96
CA SER A 507 15.18 -29.89 -4.84
C SER A 507 15.85 -31.06 -4.09
N GLY A 508 16.37 -30.80 -2.90
CA GLY A 508 16.91 -31.82 -1.99
C GLY A 508 15.87 -32.67 -1.25
N GLY A 509 14.57 -32.53 -1.55
CA GLY A 509 13.48 -33.35 -0.98
C GLY A 509 12.82 -32.79 0.28
N TRP A 510 13.33 -31.68 0.82
CA TRP A 510 12.76 -30.99 1.99
C TRP A 510 11.58 -30.11 1.61
N SER A 511 10.62 -29.93 2.52
CA SER A 511 9.48 -29.05 2.30
C SER A 511 8.94 -28.41 3.57
N LEU A 512 8.33 -27.24 3.41
CA LEU A 512 7.46 -26.57 4.37
C LEU A 512 6.03 -26.65 3.84
N ARG A 513 5.09 -27.20 4.61
CA ARG A 513 3.67 -27.28 4.23
C ARG A 513 2.88 -26.14 4.88
N PHE A 514 1.97 -25.54 4.13
CA PHE A 514 1.03 -24.52 4.58
C PHE A 514 -0.40 -25.08 4.64
N GLU A 515 -1.09 -24.81 5.73
CA GLU A 515 -2.55 -24.92 5.84
C GLU A 515 -3.13 -23.50 5.83
N ARG A 516 -4.28 -23.33 5.18
CA ARG A 516 -4.90 -22.01 4.99
C ARG A 516 -6.38 -22.02 5.35
N ASP A 517 -6.91 -20.86 5.72
CA ASP A 517 -8.34 -20.64 5.91
C ASP A 517 -9.09 -20.37 4.58
N ALA A 518 -10.41 -20.17 4.66
CA ALA A 518 -11.25 -19.87 3.50
C ALA A 518 -10.91 -18.52 2.83
N GLN A 519 -10.25 -17.61 3.56
CA GLN A 519 -9.73 -16.34 3.05
C GLN A 519 -8.30 -16.48 2.49
N LYS A 520 -7.80 -17.71 2.35
CA LYS A 520 -6.47 -18.08 1.84
C LYS A 520 -5.31 -17.61 2.72
N ARG A 521 -5.53 -17.27 3.98
CA ARG A 521 -4.45 -16.90 4.92
C ARG A 521 -3.87 -18.14 5.58
N ILE A 522 -2.56 -18.16 5.82
CA ILE A 522 -1.85 -19.28 6.44
C ILE A 522 -2.27 -19.40 7.90
N THR A 523 -2.84 -20.54 8.29
CA THR A 523 -3.22 -20.83 9.68
C THR A 523 -2.20 -21.75 10.36
N ARG A 524 -1.41 -22.49 9.59
CA ARG A 524 -0.36 -23.37 10.10
C ARG A 524 0.75 -23.56 9.09
N ILE A 525 1.99 -23.59 9.59
CA ILE A 525 3.16 -24.06 8.84
C ILE A 525 3.68 -25.31 9.54
N THR A 526 4.02 -26.33 8.75
CA THR A 526 4.69 -27.54 9.23
C THR A 526 5.98 -27.76 8.45
N GLY A 527 7.11 -27.86 9.14
CA GLY A 527 8.41 -28.13 8.55
C GLY A 527 8.92 -29.55 8.78
N PRO A 528 10.15 -29.85 8.34
CA PRO A 528 10.83 -31.12 8.61
C PRO A 528 10.84 -31.48 10.10
N GLY A 529 10.74 -32.77 10.41
CA GLY A 529 10.69 -33.25 11.79
C GLY A 529 9.37 -32.96 12.54
N GLY A 530 8.36 -32.42 11.86
CA GLY A 530 7.04 -32.15 12.44
C GLY A 530 6.95 -30.84 13.24
N VAL A 531 8.00 -30.00 13.18
CA VAL A 531 8.00 -28.66 13.80
C VAL A 531 6.88 -27.83 13.17
N GLN A 532 6.08 -27.18 14.01
CA GLN A 532 4.88 -26.46 13.58
C GLN A 532 4.76 -25.08 14.20
N ARG A 533 4.19 -24.13 13.46
CA ARG A 533 3.75 -22.83 13.97
C ARG A 533 2.32 -22.57 13.53
N ARG A 534 1.49 -22.01 14.41
CA ARG A 534 0.06 -21.73 14.14
C ARG A 534 -0.23 -20.23 14.20
N TYR A 535 -1.29 -19.80 13.53
CA TYR A 535 -1.68 -18.40 13.44
C TYR A 535 -3.19 -18.24 13.63
N SER A 536 -3.58 -17.14 14.28
CA SER A 536 -4.98 -16.77 14.45
C SER A 536 -5.23 -15.35 13.97
N TYR A 537 -6.49 -15.07 13.63
CA TYR A 537 -6.89 -13.83 13.00
C TYR A 537 -8.13 -13.25 13.66
N ASP A 538 -8.26 -11.93 13.63
CA ASP A 538 -9.48 -11.24 14.01
C ASP A 538 -10.54 -11.26 12.90
N ALA A 539 -11.74 -10.77 13.21
CA ALA A 539 -12.86 -10.69 12.27
C ALA A 539 -12.64 -9.67 11.14
N ALA A 540 -11.76 -8.68 11.34
CA ALA A 540 -11.42 -7.68 10.33
C ALA A 540 -10.36 -8.17 9.33
N GLY A 541 -9.83 -9.38 9.53
CA GLY A 541 -8.86 -9.97 8.63
C GLY A 541 -7.40 -9.84 9.08
N ASN A 542 -7.14 -9.20 10.22
CA ASN A 542 -5.78 -8.97 10.71
C ASN A 542 -5.22 -10.18 11.44
N LEU A 543 -3.91 -10.36 11.37
CA LEU A 543 -3.22 -11.34 12.20
C LEU A 543 -3.33 -10.92 13.67
N ALA A 544 -3.92 -11.78 14.50
CA ALA A 544 -4.09 -11.54 15.93
C ALA A 544 -2.97 -12.19 16.75
N ALA A 545 -2.54 -13.41 16.39
CA ALA A 545 -1.46 -14.10 17.10
C ALA A 545 -0.62 -15.03 16.21
N ALA A 546 0.65 -15.18 16.58
CA ALA A 546 1.53 -16.26 16.13
C ALA A 546 1.85 -17.14 17.34
N ILE A 547 1.54 -18.43 17.21
CA ILE A 547 1.50 -19.41 18.31
C ILE A 547 2.62 -20.43 18.10
N GLU A 548 3.51 -20.50 19.08
CA GLU A 548 4.63 -21.41 19.14
C GLU A 548 4.18 -22.87 19.37
N PRO A 549 5.06 -23.86 19.11
CA PRO A 549 4.76 -25.28 19.38
C PRO A 549 4.31 -25.55 20.82
N ASP A 550 4.89 -24.84 21.80
CA ASP A 550 4.59 -24.99 23.23
C ASP A 550 3.31 -24.27 23.68
N GLY A 551 2.65 -23.54 22.76
CA GLY A 551 1.42 -22.80 23.02
C GLY A 551 1.62 -21.35 23.48
N THR A 552 2.85 -20.90 23.73
CA THR A 552 3.14 -19.47 23.92
C THR A 552 2.85 -18.70 22.63
N GLN A 553 2.51 -17.40 22.74
CA GLN A 553 2.08 -16.65 21.57
C GLN A 553 2.50 -15.19 21.58
N ALA A 554 3.00 -14.72 20.43
CA ALA A 554 3.07 -13.31 20.12
C ALA A 554 1.67 -12.78 19.79
N ALA A 555 1.36 -11.55 20.22
CA ALA A 555 0.05 -10.92 20.01
C ALA A 555 0.17 -9.57 19.30
N TYR A 556 -0.76 -9.28 18.40
CA TYR A 556 -0.80 -8.10 17.54
C TYR A 556 -2.14 -7.37 17.67
N GLY A 557 -2.12 -6.03 17.77
CA GLY A 557 -3.31 -5.20 18.00
C GLY A 557 -3.44 -4.05 16.99
N TYR A 558 -4.69 -3.71 16.67
CA TYR A 558 -5.11 -2.75 15.64
C TYR A 558 -6.25 -1.88 16.17
N GLU A 559 -5.92 -0.97 17.10
CA GLU A 559 -6.91 -0.24 17.88
C GLU A 559 -7.35 1.11 17.25
N ASP A 560 -6.62 1.66 16.28
CA ASP A 560 -6.95 2.95 15.64
C ASP A 560 -7.98 2.79 14.50
N ALA A 561 -9.24 3.10 14.78
CA ALA A 561 -10.32 3.04 13.80
C ALA A 561 -10.16 4.03 12.63
N SER A 562 -9.38 5.11 12.80
CA SER A 562 -9.09 6.06 11.70
C SER A 562 -8.07 5.51 10.70
N GLN A 563 -7.32 4.47 11.10
CA GLN A 563 -6.32 3.80 10.29
C GLN A 563 -6.55 2.29 10.29
N PRO A 564 -7.52 1.78 9.50
CA PRO A 564 -7.78 0.35 9.40
C PRO A 564 -6.51 -0.45 9.09
N HIS A 565 -6.34 -1.58 9.77
CA HIS A 565 -5.21 -2.50 9.63
C HIS A 565 -3.83 -1.93 10.04
N ALA A 566 -3.79 -0.76 10.68
CA ALA A 566 -2.56 -0.22 11.26
C ALA A 566 -2.19 -0.96 12.55
N LEU A 567 -1.02 -1.61 12.55
CA LEU A 567 -0.49 -2.27 13.74
C LEU A 567 -0.12 -1.20 14.77
N THR A 568 -0.83 -1.21 15.88
CA THR A 568 -0.74 -0.21 16.96
C THR A 568 -0.19 -0.82 18.24
N ARG A 569 -0.23 -2.16 18.35
CA ARG A 569 0.33 -2.92 19.47
C ARG A 569 1.00 -4.22 19.04
N TYR A 570 2.14 -4.55 19.65
CA TYR A 570 2.78 -5.87 19.56
C TYR A 570 3.32 -6.31 20.93
N SER A 571 3.07 -7.56 21.30
CA SER A 571 3.67 -8.21 22.47
C SER A 571 4.34 -9.53 22.08
N ASP A 572 5.52 -9.79 22.67
CA ASP A 572 6.30 -11.00 22.40
C ASP A 572 5.66 -12.27 23.03
N PRO A 573 6.16 -13.49 22.74
CA PRO A 573 5.63 -14.72 23.33
C PRO A 573 5.68 -14.80 24.86
N ALA A 574 6.53 -13.99 25.51
CA ALA A 574 6.59 -13.86 26.97
C ALA A 574 5.55 -12.86 27.52
N GLY A 575 4.71 -12.27 26.64
CA GLY A 575 3.69 -11.30 27.00
C GLY A 575 4.22 -9.87 27.21
N ARG A 576 5.50 -9.61 26.92
CA ARG A 576 6.08 -8.26 27.09
C ARG A 576 5.69 -7.37 25.93
N LEU A 577 5.21 -6.18 26.24
CA LEU A 577 4.85 -5.16 25.25
C LEU A 577 6.11 -4.62 24.56
N GLN A 578 6.17 -4.74 23.24
CA GLN A 578 7.32 -4.33 22.41
C GLN A 578 6.99 -3.10 21.55
N LEU A 579 5.71 -2.89 21.23
CA LEU A 579 5.22 -1.73 20.48
C LEU A 579 3.90 -1.25 21.08
N LYS A 580 3.77 0.07 21.24
CA LYS A 580 2.51 0.78 21.46
C LYS A 580 2.60 2.15 20.78
N ALA A 581 1.77 2.37 19.77
CA ALA A 581 1.72 3.60 18.98
C ALA A 581 0.99 4.75 19.70
#